data_AF-A0A813E4P3-F1
#
_entry.id   AF-A0A813E4P3-F1
#
_cell.length_a   1.000
_cell.length_b   1.000
_cell.length_c   1.000
_cell.angle_alpha   90.00
_cell.angle_beta   90.00
_cell.angle_gamma   90.00
#
_symmetry.space_group_name_H-M   'P 1'
#
loop_
_entity.id
_entity.type
_entity.pdbx_description
1 polymer ?
#
loop_
_entity_poly.entity_id
_entity_poly.type
_entity_poly.pdbx_seq_one_letter_code
_entity_poly.pdbx_strand_id
1 'polypeptide(L)'
;VDVSTLVCGLNGAVYFVEMAAMGGKGLEENNRAGAKYGTGYCDAQCPHEKFERNESHGICCVEMDIWEANKRATAFTPHPCSTVGPTRCTGIDCGYGAEDDARWKGLC
;
A
#
# COMPACT_ATOMS: atom_id res chain seq x y z
N VAL A 1 5.36 22.39 -1.77
CA VAL A 1 5.10 21.73 -0.47
C VAL A 1 6.00 22.35 0.58
N ASP A 2 5.50 22.64 1.77
CA ASP A 2 6.29 23.17 2.89
C ASP A 2 6.52 22.06 3.92
N VAL A 3 7.78 21.66 4.10
CA VAL A 3 8.20 20.67 5.11
C VAL A 3 9.13 21.27 6.16
N SER A 4 9.23 22.59 6.26
CA SER A 4 10.16 23.26 7.18
C SER A 4 10.01 22.81 8.65
N THR A 5 8.80 22.42 9.05
CA THR A 5 8.46 21.92 10.38
C THR A 5 8.50 20.40 10.51
N LEU A 6 8.66 19.66 9.41
CA LEU A 6 8.64 18.20 9.41
C LEU A 6 10.01 17.64 9.82
N VAL A 7 10.13 17.22 11.07
CA VAL A 7 11.40 16.82 11.71
C VAL A 7 11.87 15.42 11.29
N CYS A 8 13.07 15.04 11.74
CA CYS A 8 13.61 13.69 11.53
C CYS A 8 12.64 12.62 12.03
N GLY A 9 12.51 11.51 11.28
CA GLY A 9 11.63 10.40 11.62
C GLY A 9 10.17 10.59 11.21
N LEU A 10 9.80 11.77 10.67
CA LEU A 10 8.50 11.98 10.01
C LEU A 10 8.65 11.86 8.49
N ASN A 11 7.58 11.45 7.83
CA ASN A 11 7.47 11.35 6.37
C ASN A 11 6.23 12.11 5.90
N GLY A 12 6.44 13.13 5.08
CA GLY A 12 5.41 13.77 4.29
C GLY A 12 5.46 13.12 2.92
N ALA A 13 4.37 12.50 2.51
CA ALA A 13 4.34 11.68 1.31
C ALA A 13 3.24 12.13 0.34
N VAL A 14 3.59 12.19 -0.94
CA VAL A 14 2.65 12.29 -2.07
C VAL A 14 3.06 11.23 -3.08
N TYR A 15 2.16 10.30 -3.34
CA TYR A 15 2.43 9.10 -4.11
C TYR A 15 1.17 8.66 -4.87
N PHE A 16 1.37 7.84 -5.90
CA PHE A 16 0.28 7.19 -6.62
C PHE A 16 0.30 5.69 -6.35
N VAL A 17 -0.88 5.12 -6.22
CA VAL A 17 -1.10 3.68 -6.08
C VAL A 17 -2.20 3.25 -7.04
N GLU A 18 -2.11 2.03 -7.56
CA GLU A 18 -3.08 1.48 -8.52
C GLU A 18 -4.34 0.94 -7.82
N MET A 19 -4.99 1.79 -7.02
CA MET A 19 -6.25 1.46 -6.34
C MET A 19 -7.43 1.37 -7.32
N ALA A 20 -8.44 0.57 -6.96
CA ALA A 20 -9.71 0.57 -7.68
C ALA A 20 -10.44 1.92 -7.52
N ALA A 21 -10.92 2.50 -8.61
CA ALA A 21 -11.58 3.82 -8.60
C ALA A 21 -12.80 3.91 -7.67
N MET A 22 -13.51 2.79 -7.47
CA MET A 22 -14.66 2.70 -6.56
C MET A 22 -14.26 2.34 -5.12
N GLY A 23 -12.96 2.33 -4.81
CA GLY A 23 -12.40 2.00 -3.50
C GLY A 23 -12.74 0.58 -3.06
N GLY A 24 -12.71 -0.38 -4.00
CA GLY A 24 -13.06 -1.79 -3.76
C GLY A 24 -14.56 -2.12 -3.71
N LYS A 25 -15.46 -1.12 -3.79
CA LYS A 25 -16.91 -1.37 -3.77
C LYS A 25 -17.34 -2.19 -5.00
N GLY A 26 -17.91 -3.37 -4.74
CA GLY A 26 -18.37 -4.31 -5.78
C GLY A 26 -17.28 -5.26 -6.31
N LEU A 27 -16.01 -5.03 -5.96
CA LEU A 27 -14.93 -6.01 -6.10
C LEU A 27 -14.86 -6.88 -4.83
N GLU A 28 -15.03 -6.22 -3.69
CA GLU A 28 -15.10 -6.83 -2.38
C GLU A 28 -16.56 -7.07 -1.96
N GLU A 29 -16.93 -8.32 -1.70
CA GLU A 29 -18.32 -8.75 -1.43
C GLU A 29 -18.99 -7.93 -0.32
N ASN A 30 -18.23 -7.56 0.72
CA ASN A 30 -18.73 -6.85 1.89
C ASN A 30 -18.43 -5.35 1.91
N ASN A 31 -17.72 -4.82 0.90
CA ASN A 31 -17.39 -3.41 0.84
C ASN A 31 -18.55 -2.60 0.24
N ARG A 32 -19.39 -2.07 1.12
CA ARG A 32 -20.51 -1.18 0.75
C ARG A 32 -20.16 0.31 0.82
N ALA A 33 -19.02 0.65 1.40
CA ALA A 33 -18.57 2.02 1.64
C ALA A 33 -17.97 2.63 0.36
N GLY A 34 -16.91 2.02 -0.17
CA GLY A 34 -16.22 2.45 -1.38
C GLY A 34 -15.39 3.73 -1.23
N ALA A 35 -14.92 4.25 -2.37
CA ALA A 35 -14.01 5.40 -2.46
C ALA A 35 -14.48 6.63 -1.68
N LYS A 36 -15.79 6.84 -1.56
CA LYS A 36 -16.38 7.93 -0.75
C LYS A 36 -15.87 7.94 0.70
N TYR A 37 -15.52 6.79 1.24
CA TYR A 37 -15.04 6.61 2.61
C TYR A 37 -13.58 6.10 2.67
N GLY A 38 -12.83 6.19 1.57
CA GLY A 38 -11.40 5.87 1.54
C GLY A 38 -11.07 4.39 1.75
N THR A 39 -11.91 3.46 1.27
CA THR A 39 -11.63 2.02 1.34
C THR A 39 -10.82 1.51 0.14
N GLY A 40 -10.25 0.30 0.26
CA GLY A 40 -9.56 -0.40 -0.83
C GLY A 40 -8.16 0.11 -1.08
N TYR A 41 -7.47 0.55 -0.03
CA TYR A 41 -6.09 1.00 -0.10
C TYR A 41 -5.16 -0.19 -0.37
N CYS A 42 -4.16 0.03 -1.20
CA CYS A 42 -3.10 -0.90 -1.53
C CYS A 42 -1.84 -0.10 -1.82
N ASP A 43 -0.69 -0.72 -1.66
CA ASP A 43 0.60 -0.21 -2.10
C ASP A 43 1.58 -1.39 -2.31
N ALA A 44 2.84 -1.10 -2.62
CA ALA A 44 3.83 -2.15 -2.91
C ALA A 44 4.33 -2.88 -1.66
N GLN A 45 3.88 -2.49 -0.46
CA GLN A 45 4.15 -3.18 0.80
C GLN A 45 2.99 -4.09 1.24
N CYS A 46 1.96 -4.22 0.39
CA CYS A 46 0.84 -5.12 0.61
C CYS A 46 0.17 -4.95 2.00
N PRO A 47 -0.30 -3.74 2.36
CA PRO A 47 -0.82 -3.44 3.68
C PRO A 47 -1.96 -4.37 4.07
N HIS A 48 -1.92 -4.86 5.31
CA HIS A 48 -2.97 -5.72 5.84
C HIS A 48 -4.20 -4.90 6.20
N GLU A 49 -5.32 -5.16 5.53
CA GLU A 49 -6.56 -4.45 5.81
C GLU A 49 -7.11 -4.87 7.18
N LYS A 50 -7.41 -3.87 8.03
CA LYS A 50 -8.04 -4.08 9.35
C LYS A 50 -9.55 -4.27 9.29
N PHE A 51 -10.15 -4.21 8.10
CA PHE A 51 -11.60 -4.22 7.90
C PHE A 51 -12.20 -5.62 7.77
N GLU A 52 -11.38 -6.66 7.60
CA GLU A 52 -11.82 -8.05 7.56
C GLU A 52 -11.58 -8.74 8.90
N ARG A 53 -12.62 -9.40 9.42
CA ARG A 53 -12.72 -9.78 10.83
C ARG A 53 -12.01 -11.08 11.22
N ASN A 54 -11.37 -11.82 10.32
CA ASN A 54 -10.83 -13.16 10.67
C ASN A 54 -9.66 -13.69 9.84
N GLU A 55 -9.21 -13.02 8.77
CA GLU A 55 -8.06 -13.48 7.98
C GLU A 55 -7.17 -12.27 7.63
N SER A 56 -5.88 -12.34 8.00
CA SER A 56 -4.91 -11.27 7.74
C SER A 56 -4.43 -11.33 6.29
N HIS A 57 -5.25 -10.82 5.38
CA HIS A 57 -4.87 -10.60 3.99
C HIS A 57 -4.26 -9.21 3.81
N GLY A 58 -3.26 -9.12 2.94
CA GLY A 58 -2.76 -7.85 2.41
C GLY A 58 -3.39 -7.54 1.07
N ILE A 59 -3.34 -6.27 0.66
CA ILE A 59 -3.68 -5.86 -0.71
C ILE A 59 -2.47 -5.18 -1.34
N CYS A 60 -1.89 -5.82 -2.33
CA CYS A 60 -0.74 -5.34 -3.10
C CYS A 60 -1.21 -4.55 -4.32
N CYS A 61 -0.48 -3.50 -4.70
CA CYS A 61 -0.56 -2.89 -6.03
C CYS A 61 0.70 -2.07 -6.32
N VAL A 62 0.91 -1.70 -7.58
CA VAL A 62 2.05 -0.86 -7.95
C VAL A 62 1.97 0.50 -7.26
N GLU A 63 3.13 1.03 -6.88
CA GLU A 63 3.27 2.30 -6.17
C GLU A 63 4.33 3.16 -6.86
N MET A 64 4.04 4.46 -6.97
CA MET A 64 5.00 5.45 -7.41
C MET A 64 5.07 6.55 -6.35
N ASP A 65 6.13 6.50 -5.55
CA ASP A 65 6.46 7.55 -4.61
C ASP A 65 7.05 8.73 -5.36
N ILE A 66 6.20 9.69 -5.68
CA ILE A 66 6.64 10.93 -6.33
C ILE A 66 7.45 11.78 -5.35
N TRP A 67 7.09 11.75 -4.07
CA TRP A 67 7.73 12.54 -3.04
C TRP A 67 7.50 11.94 -1.66
N GLU A 68 8.55 11.34 -1.10
CA GLU A 68 8.64 10.99 0.32
C GLU A 68 9.75 11.82 0.97
N ALA A 69 9.42 12.66 1.94
CA ALA A 69 10.39 13.63 2.44
C ALA A 69 10.10 14.17 3.84
N ASN A 70 11.11 14.85 4.38
CA ASN A 70 11.01 15.76 5.50
C ASN A 70 12.00 16.93 5.32
N LYS A 71 12.21 17.76 6.34
CA LYS A 71 13.13 18.91 6.24
C LYS A 71 14.62 18.53 6.07
N ARG A 72 14.96 17.24 6.08
CA ARG A 72 16.34 16.74 6.00
C ARG A 72 16.64 16.00 4.71
N ALA A 73 15.69 15.23 4.19
CA ALA A 73 15.90 14.36 3.04
C ALA A 73 14.61 14.21 2.22
N THR A 74 14.77 13.84 0.95
CA THR A 74 13.69 13.55 0.00
C THR A 74 14.09 12.37 -0.87
N ALA A 75 13.12 11.54 -1.23
CA ALA A 75 13.27 10.43 -2.17
C ALA A 75 12.12 10.43 -3.19
N PHE A 76 12.39 9.80 -4.34
CA PHE A 76 11.40 9.44 -5.35
C PHE A 76 11.67 7.98 -5.74
N THR A 77 10.68 7.12 -5.63
CA THR A 77 10.86 5.66 -5.66
C THR A 77 9.72 4.97 -6.40
N PRO A 78 9.97 4.42 -7.61
CA PRO A 78 9.02 3.53 -8.26
C PRO A 78 9.10 2.12 -7.63
N HIS A 79 7.96 1.55 -7.27
CA HIS A 79 7.83 0.18 -6.79
C HIS A 79 6.92 -0.62 -7.72
N PRO A 80 7.50 -1.42 -8.63
CA PRO A 80 6.73 -2.29 -9.51
C PRO A 80 6.26 -3.54 -8.77
N CYS A 81 5.20 -4.16 -9.28
CA CYS A 81 4.71 -5.46 -8.82
C CYS A 81 4.58 -6.41 -10.01
N SER A 82 4.55 -7.70 -9.73
CA SER A 82 4.31 -8.76 -10.74
C SER A 82 2.84 -8.86 -11.19
N THR A 83 1.93 -8.19 -10.47
CA THR A 83 0.48 -8.16 -10.72
C THR A 83 0.04 -6.81 -11.27
N VAL A 84 -1.15 -6.77 -11.89
CA VAL A 84 -1.79 -5.55 -12.37
C VAL A 84 -3.03 -5.27 -11.53
N GLY A 85 -3.15 -4.06 -11.00
CA GLY A 85 -4.24 -3.65 -10.14
C GLY A 85 -4.17 -4.21 -8.72
N PRO A 86 -5.17 -3.88 -7.89
CA PRO A 86 -5.24 -4.35 -6.50
C PRO A 86 -5.38 -5.87 -6.45
N THR A 87 -4.43 -6.53 -5.79
CA THR A 87 -4.39 -7.99 -5.66
C THR A 87 -4.31 -8.38 -4.20
N ARG A 88 -5.21 -9.27 -3.76
CA ARG A 88 -5.14 -9.87 -2.43
C ARG A 88 -3.96 -10.85 -2.35
N CYS A 89 -3.27 -10.84 -1.21
CA CYS A 89 -2.19 -11.76 -0.91
C CYS A 89 -2.37 -12.39 0.49
N THR A 90 -1.63 -13.48 0.76
CA THR A 90 -1.49 -14.04 2.11
C THR A 90 -0.06 -14.50 2.36
N GLY A 91 0.37 -14.47 3.62
CA GLY A 91 1.67 -15.01 4.01
C GLY A 91 2.80 -14.44 3.16
N ILE A 92 3.59 -15.34 2.55
CA ILE A 92 4.79 -14.99 1.79
C ILE A 92 4.50 -14.12 0.57
N ASP A 93 3.32 -14.27 -0.06
CA ASP A 93 2.91 -13.46 -1.21
C ASP A 93 2.71 -11.99 -0.84
N CYS A 94 2.47 -11.69 0.44
CA CYS A 94 2.41 -10.31 0.94
C CYS A 94 3.78 -9.75 1.36
N GLY A 95 4.86 -10.51 1.18
CA GLY A 95 6.18 -10.13 1.69
C GLY A 95 6.36 -10.39 3.21
N TYR A 96 5.46 -11.17 3.84
CA TYR A 96 5.51 -11.49 5.27
C TYR A 96 5.71 -12.99 5.52
N GLY A 97 6.51 -13.34 6.52
CA GLY A 97 6.75 -14.73 6.89
C GLY A 97 7.86 -14.87 7.91
N ALA A 98 8.05 -16.09 8.43
CA ALA A 98 9.15 -16.40 9.34
C ALA A 98 10.49 -16.63 8.62
N GLU A 99 10.48 -16.63 7.28
CA GLU A 99 11.67 -16.81 6.47
C GLU A 99 12.50 -15.53 6.43
N ASP A 100 13.82 -15.68 6.46
CA ASP A 100 14.73 -14.63 6.05
C ASP A 100 14.36 -14.20 4.61
N ASP A 101 14.38 -12.89 4.38
CA ASP A 101 14.04 -12.25 3.10
C ASP A 101 12.58 -12.39 2.64
N ALA A 102 11.64 -12.69 3.55
CA ALA A 102 10.20 -12.73 3.22
C ALA A 102 9.73 -11.49 2.43
N ARG A 103 10.27 -10.31 2.78
CA ARG A 103 10.03 -9.03 2.09
C ARG A 103 10.16 -9.11 0.56
N TRP A 104 11.11 -9.89 0.05
CA TRP A 104 11.46 -9.92 -1.39
C TRP A 104 10.82 -11.09 -2.14
N LYS A 105 10.02 -11.89 -1.44
CA LYS A 105 9.33 -13.05 -1.99
C LYS A 105 7.85 -12.78 -2.28
N GLY A 106 7.39 -11.55 -2.00
CA GLY A 106 6.03 -11.11 -2.25
C GLY A 106 5.73 -10.84 -3.73
N LEU A 107 4.48 -10.47 -4.00
CA LEU A 107 4.02 -10.03 -5.32
C LEU A 107 4.64 -8.71 -5.75
N CYS A 108 4.96 -7.90 -4.74
CA CYS A 108 5.79 -6.71 -4.70
C CYS A 108 6.87 -6.98 -3.62
#